data_AF-A0A0E0MUT6-F1
#
_entry.id   AF-A0A0E0MUT6-F1
#
_cell.length_a   1.000
_cell.length_b   1.000
_cell.length_c   1.000
_cell.angle_alpha   90.00
_cell.angle_beta   90.00
_cell.angle_gamma   90.00
#
_symmetry.space_group_name_H-M   'P 1'
#
loop_
_entity.id
_entity.type
_entity.pdbx_description
1 polymer ?
#
loop_
_entity_poly.entity_id
_entity_poly.type
_entity_poly.pdbx_seq_one_letter_code
_entity_poly.pdbx_strand_id
1 'polypeptide(L)'
;MVTGGEQMVCVTGAGGFIGSWLVKELLHRGYAVRAANWYCYAKTVAEKTATEEASKRGVQLLVVVPAVTVGEMLQPTLNASVYRVATYMRGTKSAYPNAVAAYVDVRDVARAHALVYEHPDARGRYLCIGSVLHRSEFVRLLRELFPQYPITTRCKDNSKPMVKPYKFSVQRLETLGMQFTPLKESLYRTVISLQDKGHLPAAISRRSAL
;
A
#
# COMPACT_ATOMS: atom_id res chain seq x y z
N MET A 1 21.69 -35.05 23.20
CA MET A 1 22.12 -34.05 22.20
C MET A 1 21.40 -34.38 20.90
N VAL A 2 20.37 -33.62 20.53
CA VAL A 2 19.74 -33.74 19.21
C VAL A 2 20.46 -32.75 18.30
N THR A 3 21.29 -33.26 17.41
CA THR A 3 21.90 -32.52 16.30
C THR A 3 20.79 -32.23 15.29
N GLY A 4 20.06 -31.13 15.47
CA GLY A 4 18.97 -30.71 14.58
C GLY A 4 19.48 -29.74 13.54
N GLY A 5 19.35 -30.08 12.25
CA GLY A 5 19.51 -29.11 11.17
C GLY A 5 18.58 -27.91 11.36
N GLU A 6 18.98 -26.74 10.85
CA GLU A 6 18.24 -25.46 10.95
C GLU A 6 16.74 -25.65 10.70
N GLN A 7 15.96 -25.84 11.78
CA GLN A 7 14.54 -26.08 11.65
C GLN A 7 13.85 -24.74 11.34
N MET A 8 13.20 -24.66 10.18
CA MET A 8 12.49 -23.45 9.76
C MET A 8 11.14 -23.35 10.48
N VAL A 9 10.93 -22.26 11.21
CA VAL A 9 9.70 -21.98 11.96
C VAL A 9 8.99 -20.78 11.35
N CYS A 10 7.68 -20.90 11.10
CA CYS A 10 6.84 -19.79 10.63
C CYS A 10 6.22 -19.09 11.85
N VAL A 11 6.51 -17.81 12.04
CA VAL A 11 5.89 -17.03 13.11
C VAL A 11 4.69 -16.26 12.57
N THR A 12 3.51 -16.64 13.05
CA THR A 12 2.29 -15.92 12.74
C THR A 12 2.24 -14.61 13.51
N GLY A 13 2.01 -13.48 12.83
CA GLY A 13 2.05 -12.15 13.46
C GLY A 13 3.46 -11.63 13.82
N ALA A 14 4.52 -12.10 13.16
CA ALA A 14 5.92 -11.68 13.41
C ALA A 14 6.17 -10.16 13.50
N GLY A 15 5.32 -9.34 12.85
CA GLY A 15 5.41 -7.88 12.90
C GLY A 15 4.67 -7.20 14.06
N GLY A 16 3.94 -7.94 14.89
CA GLY A 16 3.26 -7.45 16.09
C GLY A 16 4.19 -7.40 17.31
N PHE A 17 3.76 -6.73 18.39
CA PHE A 17 4.56 -6.54 19.61
C PHE A 17 5.11 -7.88 20.15
N ILE A 18 4.24 -8.85 20.41
CA ILE A 18 4.62 -10.19 20.88
C ILE A 18 5.39 -10.95 19.80
N GLY A 19 4.93 -10.89 18.55
CA GLY A 19 5.55 -11.59 17.43
C GLY A 19 7.01 -11.21 17.22
N SER A 20 7.36 -9.93 17.36
CA SER A 20 8.76 -9.47 17.22
C SER A 20 9.69 -10.03 18.29
N TRP A 21 9.20 -10.19 19.53
CA TRP A 21 9.96 -10.82 20.60
C TRP A 21 10.11 -12.32 20.38
N LEU A 22 9.05 -12.99 19.90
CA LEU A 22 9.12 -14.41 19.55
C LEU A 22 10.10 -14.67 18.40
N VAL A 23 10.11 -13.85 17.35
CA VAL A 23 11.10 -13.96 16.27
C VAL A 23 12.51 -13.80 16.82
N LYS A 24 12.76 -12.77 17.65
CA LYS A 24 14.06 -12.54 18.26
C LYS A 24 14.53 -13.75 19.08
N GLU A 25 13.66 -14.30 19.92
CA GLU A 25 13.97 -15.43 20.79
C GLU A 25 14.24 -16.72 19.99
N LEU A 26 13.44 -16.99 18.95
CA LEU A 26 13.65 -18.15 18.07
C LEU A 26 14.97 -18.06 17.29
N LEU A 27 15.31 -16.87 16.78
CA LEU A 27 16.59 -16.64 16.11
C LEU A 27 17.78 -16.85 17.07
N HIS A 28 17.71 -16.36 18.30
CA HIS A 28 18.76 -16.58 19.32
C HIS A 28 18.96 -18.07 19.66
N ARG A 29 17.91 -18.87 19.55
CA ARG A 29 17.94 -20.32 19.80
C ARG A 29 18.37 -21.15 18.59
N GLY A 30 18.77 -20.50 17.49
CA GLY A 30 19.27 -21.18 16.29
C GLY A 30 18.19 -21.64 15.30
N TYR A 31 16.94 -21.19 15.45
CA TYR A 31 15.88 -21.47 14.47
C TYR A 31 15.94 -20.48 13.31
N ALA A 32 15.69 -20.97 12.09
CA ALA A 32 15.42 -20.09 10.95
C ALA A 32 13.96 -19.62 10.99
N VAL A 33 13.71 -18.31 11.02
CA VAL A 33 12.34 -17.78 11.14
C VAL A 33 11.83 -17.18 9.84
N ARG A 34 10.66 -17.64 9.37
CA ARG A 34 9.93 -17.00 8.27
C ARG A 34 8.84 -16.09 8.80
N ALA A 35 8.99 -14.79 8.58
CA ALA A 35 7.93 -13.80 8.83
C ALA A 35 6.96 -13.79 7.64
N ALA A 36 5.72 -14.23 7.86
CA ALA A 36 4.72 -14.26 6.79
C ALA A 36 3.94 -12.95 6.66
N ASN A 37 3.47 -12.66 5.44
CA ASN A 37 2.60 -11.51 5.15
C ASN A 37 1.14 -11.88 5.43
N TRP A 38 0.77 -11.86 6.71
CA TRP A 38 -0.54 -12.28 7.21
C TRP A 38 -1.70 -11.44 6.70
N TYR A 39 -1.46 -10.16 6.40
CA TYR A 39 -2.48 -9.32 5.78
C TYR A 39 -2.87 -9.88 4.40
N CYS A 40 -1.89 -10.18 3.55
CA CYS A 40 -2.15 -10.76 2.23
C CYS A 40 -2.78 -12.16 2.33
N TYR A 41 -2.31 -12.99 3.26
CA TYR A 41 -2.91 -14.31 3.50
C TYR A 41 -4.38 -14.18 3.92
N ALA A 42 -4.67 -13.37 4.95
CA ALA A 42 -6.03 -13.20 5.46
C ALA A 42 -6.97 -12.64 4.39
N LYS A 43 -6.53 -11.65 3.59
CA LYS A 43 -7.32 -11.12 2.48
C LYS A 43 -7.53 -12.15 1.36
N THR A 44 -6.56 -13.02 1.10
CA THR A 44 -6.69 -14.10 0.12
C THR A 44 -7.72 -15.15 0.58
N VAL A 45 -7.64 -15.59 1.82
CA VAL A 45 -8.58 -16.56 2.39
C VAL A 45 -9.99 -15.96 2.46
N ALA A 46 -10.12 -14.72 2.95
CA ALA A 46 -11.42 -14.05 3.03
C ALA A 46 -12.11 -13.91 1.66
N GLU A 47 -11.37 -13.58 0.61
CA GLU A 47 -11.93 -13.48 -0.75
C GLU A 47 -12.40 -14.85 -1.28
N LYS A 48 -11.60 -15.91 -1.08
CA LYS A 48 -11.98 -17.29 -1.44
C LYS A 48 -13.25 -17.72 -0.72
N THR A 49 -13.29 -17.54 0.60
CA THR A 49 -14.46 -17.88 1.42
C THR A 49 -15.69 -17.07 1.02
N ALA A 50 -15.56 -15.77 0.77
CA ALA A 50 -16.67 -14.94 0.30
C ALA A 50 -17.21 -15.43 -1.05
N THR A 51 -16.34 -15.84 -1.97
CA THR A 51 -16.71 -16.38 -3.29
C THR A 51 -17.47 -17.70 -3.15
N GLU A 52 -16.97 -18.61 -2.32
CA GLU A 52 -17.62 -19.90 -2.04
C GLU A 52 -19.00 -19.72 -1.40
N GLU A 53 -19.11 -18.86 -0.38
CA GLU A 53 -20.38 -18.61 0.31
C GLU A 53 -21.40 -17.88 -0.56
N ALA A 54 -20.96 -16.94 -1.39
CA ALA A 54 -21.83 -16.26 -2.35
C ALA A 54 -22.42 -17.27 -3.35
N SER A 55 -21.58 -18.18 -3.88
CA SER A 55 -22.01 -19.26 -4.78
C SER A 55 -23.05 -20.17 -4.12
N LYS A 56 -22.79 -20.65 -2.90
CA LYS A 56 -23.71 -21.52 -2.15
C LYS A 56 -25.08 -20.87 -1.90
N ARG A 57 -25.11 -19.55 -1.74
CA ARG A 57 -26.31 -18.79 -1.40
C ARG A 57 -27.02 -18.21 -2.63
N GLY A 58 -26.49 -18.42 -3.84
CA GLY A 58 -27.02 -17.81 -5.06
C GLY A 58 -26.91 -16.27 -5.08
N VAL A 59 -25.96 -15.70 -4.33
CA VAL A 59 -25.72 -14.26 -4.28
C VAL A 59 -24.63 -13.90 -5.29
N GLN A 60 -24.88 -12.92 -6.14
CA GLN A 60 -23.86 -12.40 -7.04
C GLN A 60 -22.78 -11.64 -6.25
N LEU A 61 -21.52 -12.06 -6.40
CA LEU A 61 -20.37 -11.39 -5.81
C LEU A 61 -19.54 -10.67 -6.87
N LEU A 62 -19.21 -9.42 -6.56
CA LEU A 62 -18.26 -8.58 -7.27
C LEU A 62 -17.09 -8.27 -6.34
N VAL A 63 -15.87 -8.37 -6.85
CA VAL A 63 -14.65 -8.12 -6.06
C VAL A 63 -13.83 -7.04 -6.73
N VAL A 64 -13.65 -5.91 -6.04
CA VAL A 64 -12.66 -4.90 -6.43
C VAL A 64 -11.40 -5.12 -5.62
N VAL A 65 -10.26 -5.21 -6.30
CA VAL A 65 -8.94 -5.50 -5.71
C VAL A 65 -8.06 -4.25 -5.81
N PRO A 66 -8.13 -3.31 -4.85
CA PRO A 66 -7.32 -2.12 -4.85
C PRO A 66 -5.87 -2.39 -4.43
N ALA A 67 -4.94 -1.63 -5.00
CA ALA A 67 -3.57 -1.56 -4.51
C ALA A 67 -3.41 -0.59 -3.33
N VAL A 68 -2.19 -0.11 -3.05
CA VAL A 68 -1.94 0.86 -1.97
C VAL A 68 -2.74 2.13 -2.26
N THR A 69 -3.82 2.31 -1.51
CA THR A 69 -4.73 3.43 -1.70
C THR A 69 -4.20 4.70 -1.03
N VAL A 70 -4.07 5.76 -1.81
CA VAL A 70 -3.67 7.09 -1.36
C VAL A 70 -4.73 8.11 -1.81
N GLY A 71 -4.68 9.33 -1.30
CA GLY A 71 -5.61 10.39 -1.65
C GLY A 71 -6.10 11.14 -0.42
N GLU A 72 -7.10 11.98 -0.64
CA GLU A 72 -7.74 12.77 0.41
C GLU A 72 -8.45 11.87 1.43
N MET A 73 -8.22 12.14 2.72
CA MET A 73 -8.90 11.40 3.79
C MET A 73 -10.19 12.12 4.15
N LEU A 74 -11.29 11.38 4.31
CA LEU A 74 -12.51 11.94 4.91
C LEU A 74 -12.47 11.83 6.44
N GLN A 75 -11.88 10.75 6.95
CA GLN A 75 -11.72 10.50 8.38
C GLN A 75 -10.58 11.34 8.99
N PRO A 76 -10.63 11.68 10.30
CA PRO A 76 -9.59 12.45 10.96
C PRO A 76 -8.33 11.63 11.25
N THR A 77 -8.42 10.31 11.32
CA THR A 77 -7.32 9.41 11.72
C THR A 77 -6.57 8.82 10.53
N LEU A 78 -5.28 8.54 10.74
CA LEU A 78 -4.44 7.91 9.73
C LEU A 78 -4.77 6.43 9.58
N ASN A 79 -5.02 6.00 8.34
CA ASN A 79 -5.01 4.59 7.99
C ASN A 79 -3.57 4.13 7.63
N ALA A 80 -3.36 2.82 7.50
CA ALA A 80 -2.02 2.26 7.29
C ALA A 80 -1.31 2.76 6.01
N SER A 81 -2.06 2.99 4.92
CA SER A 81 -1.47 3.44 3.65
C SER A 81 -1.03 4.91 3.72
N VAL A 82 -1.87 5.81 4.22
CA VAL A 82 -1.54 7.24 4.34
C VAL A 82 -0.51 7.45 5.45
N TYR A 83 -0.52 6.66 6.52
CA TYR A 83 0.55 6.66 7.52
C TYR A 83 1.94 6.45 6.89
N ARG A 84 2.06 5.56 5.90
CA ARG A 84 3.33 5.38 5.17
C ARG A 84 3.76 6.65 4.43
N VAL A 85 2.84 7.36 3.78
CA VAL A 85 3.12 8.66 3.15
C VAL A 85 3.62 9.65 4.21
N ALA A 86 2.89 9.78 5.31
CA ALA A 86 3.24 10.68 6.41
C ALA A 86 4.63 10.37 7.00
N THR A 87 5.05 9.10 7.10
CA THR A 87 6.41 8.77 7.58
C THR A 87 7.53 9.26 6.67
N TYR A 88 7.32 9.31 5.35
CA TYR A 88 8.30 9.92 4.44
C TYR A 88 8.30 11.44 4.58
N MET A 89 7.12 12.06 4.64
CA MET A 89 6.99 13.52 4.80
C MET A 89 7.61 14.01 6.11
N ARG A 90 7.46 13.26 7.22
CA ARG A 90 8.05 13.59 8.52
C ARG A 90 9.57 13.31 8.60
N GLY A 91 10.17 12.71 7.58
CA GLY A 91 11.59 12.33 7.61
C GLY A 91 11.94 11.20 8.59
N THR A 92 10.95 10.50 9.16
CA THR A 92 11.21 9.38 10.10
C THR A 92 11.79 8.16 9.39
N LYS A 93 11.75 8.12 8.06
CA LYS A 93 12.42 7.11 7.23
C LYS A 93 13.75 7.66 6.73
N SER A 94 14.85 7.18 7.31
CA SER A 94 16.20 7.55 6.91
C SER A 94 16.61 6.99 5.54
N ALA A 95 16.00 5.89 5.09
CA ALA A 95 16.19 5.30 3.76
C ALA A 95 14.92 4.55 3.29
N TYR A 96 14.73 4.50 1.97
CA TYR A 96 13.65 3.77 1.32
C TYR A 96 14.09 2.38 0.82
N PRO A 97 13.21 1.36 0.81
CA PRO A 97 13.56 0.02 0.30
C PRO A 97 13.72 -0.01 -1.22
N ASN A 98 14.60 -0.88 -1.72
CA ASN A 98 14.63 -1.29 -3.14
C ASN A 98 13.43 -2.22 -3.40
N ALA A 99 12.26 -1.64 -3.66
CA ALA A 99 11.00 -2.35 -3.83
C ALA A 99 10.00 -1.54 -4.67
N VAL A 100 9.12 -2.26 -5.36
CA VAL A 100 8.01 -1.69 -6.13
C VAL A 100 6.68 -1.86 -5.40
N ALA A 101 5.73 -0.97 -5.67
CA ALA A 101 4.36 -1.12 -5.22
C ALA A 101 3.39 -0.49 -6.23
N ALA A 102 2.19 -1.06 -6.29
CA ALA A 102 1.05 -0.47 -6.99
C ALA A 102 0.35 0.59 -6.12
N TYR A 103 -0.21 1.61 -6.76
CA TYR A 103 -0.97 2.68 -6.12
C TYR A 103 -2.25 3.00 -6.88
N VAL A 104 -3.23 3.53 -6.16
CA VAL A 104 -4.51 3.99 -6.71
C VAL A 104 -5.08 5.11 -5.83
N ASP A 105 -5.80 6.05 -6.44
CA ASP A 105 -6.53 7.10 -5.70
C ASP A 105 -7.74 6.51 -4.98
N VAL A 106 -8.01 6.95 -3.75
CA VAL A 106 -9.17 6.50 -2.97
C VAL A 106 -10.50 6.78 -3.66
N ARG A 107 -10.60 7.91 -4.38
CA ARG A 107 -11.80 8.26 -5.15
C ARG A 107 -11.98 7.31 -6.33
N ASP A 108 -10.88 6.86 -6.93
CA ASP A 108 -10.93 5.87 -8.01
C ASP A 108 -11.40 4.51 -7.49
N VAL A 109 -10.94 4.12 -6.30
CA VAL A 109 -11.42 2.88 -5.66
C VAL A 109 -12.92 2.97 -5.40
N ALA A 110 -13.41 4.09 -4.86
CA ALA A 110 -14.84 4.29 -4.61
C ALA A 110 -15.66 4.27 -5.92
N ARG A 111 -15.21 4.98 -6.96
CA ARG A 111 -15.85 4.95 -8.28
C ARG A 111 -15.84 3.55 -8.90
N ALA A 112 -14.74 2.80 -8.77
CA ALA A 112 -14.67 1.43 -9.26
C ALA A 112 -15.71 0.53 -8.59
N HIS A 113 -15.98 0.69 -7.28
CA HIS A 113 -17.03 -0.07 -6.59
C HIS A 113 -18.42 0.28 -7.12
N ALA A 114 -18.72 1.57 -7.31
CA ALA A 114 -20.00 2.01 -7.88
C ALA A 114 -20.17 1.47 -9.32
N LEU A 115 -19.17 1.64 -10.18
CA LEU A 115 -19.21 1.21 -11.57
C LEU A 115 -19.43 -0.30 -11.72
N VAL A 116 -18.72 -1.14 -10.95
CA VAL A 116 -18.94 -2.60 -11.04
C VAL A 116 -20.32 -3.00 -10.55
N TYR A 117 -20.87 -2.29 -9.55
CA TYR A 117 -22.19 -2.57 -9.01
C TYR A 117 -23.30 -2.16 -9.99
N GLU A 118 -23.19 -0.98 -10.60
CA GLU A 118 -24.18 -0.41 -11.52
C GLU A 118 -24.22 -1.14 -12.86
N HIS A 119 -23.15 -1.85 -13.25
CA HIS A 119 -23.09 -2.53 -14.54
C HIS A 119 -23.67 -3.95 -14.49
N PRO A 120 -24.80 -4.23 -15.16
CA PRO A 120 -25.52 -5.51 -15.04
C PRO A 120 -24.73 -6.74 -15.48
N ASP A 121 -23.69 -6.55 -16.31
CA ASP A 121 -22.83 -7.63 -16.84
C ASP A 121 -21.53 -7.80 -16.06
N ALA A 122 -21.29 -6.99 -15.03
CA ALA A 122 -20.08 -7.11 -14.23
C ALA A 122 -20.03 -8.43 -13.45
N ARG A 123 -18.92 -9.17 -13.51
CA ARG A 123 -18.79 -10.48 -12.83
C ARG A 123 -17.39 -10.70 -12.30
N GLY A 124 -17.25 -11.28 -11.11
CA GLY A 124 -15.94 -11.68 -10.59
C GLY A 124 -15.05 -10.50 -10.17
N ARG A 125 -13.76 -10.55 -10.54
CA ARG A 125 -12.70 -9.71 -9.96
C ARG A 125 -12.26 -8.57 -10.88
N TYR A 126 -12.05 -7.40 -10.28
CA TYR A 126 -11.61 -6.16 -10.93
C TYR A 126 -10.35 -5.62 -10.24
N LEU A 127 -9.22 -5.71 -10.91
CA LEU A 127 -7.97 -5.13 -10.42
C LEU A 127 -8.06 -3.60 -10.49
N CYS A 128 -7.80 -2.90 -9.38
CA CYS A 128 -7.93 -1.45 -9.28
C CYS A 128 -6.56 -0.84 -8.94
N ILE A 129 -5.78 -0.56 -9.99
CA ILE A 129 -4.41 -0.06 -9.94
C ILE A 129 -4.27 1.11 -10.92
N GLY A 130 -3.89 2.29 -10.44
CA GLY A 130 -3.58 3.42 -11.30
C GLY A 130 -2.14 3.40 -11.83
N SER A 131 -1.18 2.92 -11.02
CA SER A 131 0.24 2.87 -11.43
C SER A 131 1.07 1.92 -10.56
N VAL A 132 2.22 1.47 -11.08
CA VAL A 132 3.22 0.70 -10.34
C VAL A 132 4.54 1.44 -10.37
N LEU A 133 5.07 1.82 -9.20
CA LEU A 133 6.30 2.59 -9.10
C LEU A 133 7.33 1.88 -8.23
N HIS A 134 8.60 2.03 -8.59
CA HIS A 134 9.68 1.81 -7.66
C HIS A 134 9.66 2.87 -6.55
N ARG A 135 10.13 2.52 -5.35
CA ARG A 135 10.09 3.43 -4.20
C ARG A 135 10.91 4.71 -4.40
N SER A 136 11.98 4.67 -5.19
CA SER A 136 12.76 5.86 -5.59
C SER A 136 11.91 6.88 -6.34
N GLU A 137 11.11 6.43 -7.30
CA GLU A 137 10.20 7.28 -8.07
C GLU A 137 9.10 7.87 -7.18
N PHE A 138 8.57 7.06 -6.26
CA PHE A 138 7.59 7.52 -5.28
C PHE A 138 8.13 8.64 -4.38
N VAL A 139 9.34 8.50 -3.82
CA VAL A 139 9.93 9.57 -3.00
C VAL A 139 10.36 10.78 -3.83
N ARG A 140 10.76 10.58 -5.09
CA ARG A 140 11.05 11.67 -6.05
C ARG A 140 9.80 12.53 -6.27
N LEU A 141 8.65 11.91 -6.53
CA LEU A 141 7.38 12.64 -6.71
C LEU A 141 6.99 13.45 -5.47
N LEU A 142 7.14 12.90 -4.27
CA LEU A 142 6.85 13.62 -3.03
C LEU A 142 7.78 14.83 -2.85
N ARG A 143 9.08 14.69 -3.18
CA ARG A 143 10.06 15.79 -3.12
C ARG A 143 9.79 16.88 -4.14
N GLU A 144 9.38 16.53 -5.35
CA GLU A 144 9.00 17.51 -6.36
C GLU A 144 7.77 18.31 -5.96
N LEU A 145 6.77 17.64 -5.37
CA LEU A 145 5.54 18.29 -4.93
C LEU A 145 5.74 19.14 -3.68
N PHE A 146 6.60 18.68 -2.76
CA PHE A 146 6.80 19.32 -1.45
C PHE A 146 8.27 19.31 -1.02
N PRO A 147 9.14 20.11 -1.66
CA PRO A 147 10.58 20.13 -1.40
C PRO A 147 10.97 20.58 0.02
N GLN A 148 10.05 21.22 0.74
CA GLN A 148 10.24 21.70 2.11
C GLN A 148 10.27 20.59 3.17
N TYR A 149 9.81 19.38 2.85
CA TYR A 149 9.81 18.26 3.81
C TYR A 149 11.12 17.47 3.76
N PRO A 150 11.59 16.93 4.91
CA PRO A 150 12.85 16.17 5.00
C PRO A 150 12.72 14.73 4.45
N ILE A 151 12.38 14.59 3.17
CA ILE A 151 12.18 13.29 2.52
C ILE A 151 13.55 12.72 2.08
N THR A 152 13.84 11.49 2.50
CA THR A 152 15.10 10.80 2.17
C THR A 152 15.31 10.58 0.67
N THR A 153 16.58 10.63 0.26
CA THR A 153 17.07 10.25 -1.07
C THR A 153 17.81 8.92 -1.08
N ARG A 154 18.04 8.32 0.10
CA ARG A 154 18.88 7.14 0.26
C ARG A 154 18.06 5.86 0.08
N CYS A 155 18.53 4.97 -0.79
CA CYS A 155 18.02 3.60 -0.87
C CYS A 155 18.72 2.71 0.18
N LYS A 156 17.98 1.76 0.77
CA LYS A 156 18.47 0.84 1.81
C LYS A 156 19.43 -0.21 1.28
N ASP A 157 19.23 -0.63 0.04
CA ASP A 157 19.99 -1.70 -0.60
C ASP A 157 20.44 -1.19 -1.98
N ASN A 158 21.68 -0.72 -2.04
CA ASN A 158 22.32 -0.21 -3.26
C ASN A 158 23.22 -1.25 -3.92
N SER A 159 23.39 -2.43 -3.33
CA SER A 159 24.26 -3.47 -3.88
C SER A 159 23.57 -4.32 -4.95
N LYS A 160 22.22 -4.31 -4.96
CA LYS A 160 21.41 -5.05 -5.93
C LYS A 160 20.83 -4.13 -7.01
N PRO A 161 20.60 -4.65 -8.23
CA PRO A 161 19.83 -3.94 -9.25
C PRO A 161 18.47 -3.47 -8.73
N MET A 162 18.02 -2.32 -9.21
CA MET A 162 16.74 -1.75 -8.82
C MET A 162 15.59 -2.63 -9.31
N VAL A 163 14.65 -2.95 -8.43
CA VAL A 163 13.48 -3.76 -8.78
C VAL A 163 12.63 -2.99 -9.80
N LYS A 164 12.34 -3.64 -10.94
CA LYS A 164 11.56 -3.02 -12.02
C LYS A 164 10.05 -3.10 -11.73
N PRO A 165 9.26 -2.06 -12.06
CA PRO A 165 7.81 -2.13 -12.03
C PRO A 165 7.29 -3.32 -12.84
N TYR A 166 6.32 -4.05 -12.29
CA TYR A 166 5.67 -5.16 -12.98
C TYR A 166 4.53 -4.68 -13.87
N LYS A 167 4.21 -5.47 -14.90
CA LYS A 167 3.05 -5.24 -15.76
C LYS A 167 1.77 -5.69 -15.06
N PHE A 168 0.67 -5.01 -15.35
CA PHE A 168 -0.66 -5.34 -14.83
C PHE A 168 -1.71 -4.98 -15.89
N SER A 169 -2.94 -5.46 -15.72
CA SER A 169 -4.07 -5.10 -16.58
C SER A 169 -5.25 -4.62 -15.73
N VAL A 170 -5.75 -3.43 -16.08
CA VAL A 170 -6.99 -2.86 -15.55
C VAL A 170 -8.08 -2.77 -16.63
N GLN A 171 -7.88 -3.46 -17.75
CA GLN A 171 -8.78 -3.45 -18.92
C GLN A 171 -10.24 -3.70 -18.52
N ARG A 172 -10.47 -4.58 -17.55
CA ARG A 172 -11.82 -4.87 -17.04
C ARG A 172 -12.53 -3.66 -16.46
N LEU A 173 -11.82 -2.75 -15.79
CA LEU A 173 -12.40 -1.50 -15.29
C LEU A 173 -12.46 -0.45 -16.41
N GLU A 174 -11.45 -0.40 -17.29
CA GLU A 174 -11.44 0.53 -18.44
C GLU A 174 -12.63 0.28 -19.38
N THR A 175 -13.00 -0.98 -19.63
CA THR A 175 -14.20 -1.36 -20.40
C THR A 175 -15.50 -0.86 -19.74
N LEU A 176 -15.50 -0.62 -18.42
CA LEU A 176 -16.63 -0.01 -17.70
C LEU A 176 -16.58 1.53 -17.72
N GLY A 177 -15.68 2.14 -18.51
CA GLY A 177 -15.51 3.58 -18.58
C GLY A 177 -14.64 4.17 -17.46
N MET A 178 -13.93 3.33 -16.69
CA MET A 178 -13.07 3.81 -15.62
C MET A 178 -11.87 4.60 -16.17
N GLN A 179 -11.64 5.79 -15.60
CA GLN A 179 -10.42 6.57 -15.78
C GLN A 179 -9.71 6.72 -14.44
N PHE A 180 -8.39 6.49 -14.43
CA PHE A 180 -7.57 6.55 -13.24
C PHE A 180 -6.91 7.93 -13.09
N THR A 181 -6.96 8.45 -11.87
CA THR A 181 -6.30 9.69 -11.48
C THR A 181 -4.78 9.50 -11.52
N PRO A 182 -4.01 10.45 -12.10
CA PRO A 182 -2.55 10.38 -12.08
C PRO A 182 -2.01 10.37 -10.64
N LEU A 183 -1.08 9.45 -10.35
CA LEU A 183 -0.56 9.27 -8.98
C LEU A 183 0.03 10.57 -8.38
N LYS A 184 0.66 11.42 -9.20
CA LYS A 184 1.21 12.70 -8.74
C LYS A 184 0.11 13.60 -8.14
N GLU A 185 -1.09 13.63 -8.74
CA GLU A 185 -2.23 14.34 -8.19
C GLU A 185 -2.73 13.71 -6.88
N SER A 186 -2.86 12.38 -6.84
CA SER A 186 -3.30 11.67 -5.63
C SER A 186 -2.34 11.89 -4.45
N LEU A 187 -1.03 11.91 -4.71
CA LEU A 187 -0.01 12.21 -3.69
C LEU A 187 -0.09 13.65 -3.20
N TYR A 188 -0.30 14.61 -4.11
CA TYR A 188 -0.53 16.01 -3.74
C TYR A 188 -1.71 16.12 -2.77
N ARG A 189 -2.88 15.58 -3.14
CA ARG A 189 -4.09 15.59 -2.29
C ARG A 189 -3.91 14.87 -0.96
N THR A 190 -3.14 13.78 -0.95
CA THR A 190 -2.81 13.08 0.30
C THR A 190 -2.07 13.99 1.28
N VAL A 191 -1.07 14.73 0.80
CA VAL A 191 -0.25 15.61 1.65
C VAL A 191 -1.04 16.84 2.09
N ILE A 192 -1.83 17.45 1.21
CA ILE A 192 -2.74 18.55 1.59
C ILE A 192 -3.71 18.06 2.68
N SER A 193 -4.35 16.92 2.48
CA SER A 193 -5.23 16.36 3.52
C SER A 193 -4.51 16.00 4.82
N LEU A 194 -3.21 15.72 4.80
CA LEU A 194 -2.41 15.51 6.00
C LEU A 194 -2.13 16.83 6.72
N GLN A 195 -1.88 17.91 5.99
CA GLN A 195 -1.69 19.26 6.54
C GLN A 195 -3.00 19.78 7.17
N ASP A 196 -4.11 19.72 6.43
CA ASP A 196 -5.41 20.22 6.87
C ASP A 196 -5.91 19.54 8.15
N LYS A 197 -5.54 18.27 8.34
CA LYS A 197 -5.93 17.45 9.50
C LYS A 197 -4.86 17.45 10.61
N GLY A 198 -3.84 18.30 10.52
CA GLY A 198 -2.82 18.47 11.57
C GLY A 198 -1.81 17.32 11.69
N HIS A 199 -1.74 16.41 10.73
CA HIS A 199 -0.78 15.28 10.73
C HIS A 199 0.60 15.66 10.21
N LEU A 200 0.67 16.79 9.49
CA LEU A 200 1.90 17.44 9.02
C LEU A 200 1.80 18.95 9.30
N PRO A 201 2.91 19.61 9.67
CA PRO A 201 2.91 21.06 9.74
C PRO A 201 2.58 21.63 8.35
N ALA A 202 1.69 22.62 8.29
CA ALA A 202 1.47 23.36 7.06
C ALA A 202 2.79 23.99 6.62
N ALA A 203 3.08 23.93 5.32
CA ALA A 203 4.20 24.68 4.78
C ALA A 203 3.96 26.15 5.11
N ILE A 204 4.91 26.80 5.80
CA ILE A 204 4.84 28.25 6.01
C ILE A 204 4.74 28.85 4.62
N SER A 205 3.57 29.40 4.30
CA SER A 205 3.37 30.14 3.08
C SER A 205 4.35 31.31 3.14
N ARG A 206 5.39 31.32 2.28
CA ARG A 206 5.97 32.59 1.85
C ARG A 206 4.90 33.27 0.99
N ARG A 207 3.89 33.86 1.66
CA ARG A 207 3.07 34.91 1.08
C ARG A 207 3.98 36.13 0.92
N SER A 208 3.93 36.71 -0.28
CA SER A 208 4.46 38.00 -0.70
C SER A 208 5.97 38.24 -0.60
N ALA A 209 6.65 38.12 -1.74
CA ALA A 209 7.48 39.21 -2.24
C ALA A 209 6.94 39.55 -3.64
N LEU A 210 6.04 40.53 -3.67
CA LEU A 210 5.90 41.42 -4.82
C LEU A 210 7.16 42.30 -4.87
#